data_AF-A0A2G9NMC9-F1
#
_entry.id   AF-A0A2G9NMC9-F1
#
_cell.length_a   1.000
_cell.length_b   1.000
_cell.length_c   1.000
_cell.angle_alpha   90.00
_cell.angle_beta   90.00
_cell.angle_gamma   90.00
#
_symmetry.space_group_name_H-M   'P 1'
#
loop_
_entity.id
_entity.type
_entity.pdbx_description
1 polymer ?
#
loop_
_entity_poly.entity_id
_entity_poly.type
_entity_poly.pdbx_seq_one_letter_code
_entity_poly.pdbx_strand_id
1 'polypeptide(L)' 'MIGLKNLIEMICDEAIEGDGTLFQSDLVDKSGFDKVKVTRILDKLEGKGFIERKRRGMSNVVILKG' A
#
# COMPACT_ATOMS: atom_id res chain seq x y z
N MET A 1 3.83 20.33 12.45
CA MET A 1 2.60 19.75 11.87
C MET A 1 3.04 18.85 10.74
N ILE A 2 3.25 17.56 10.99
CA ILE A 2 3.55 16.61 9.91
C ILE A 2 2.24 16.48 9.15
N GLY A 3 2.18 17.06 7.95
CA GLY A 3 1.00 16.97 7.10
C GLY A 3 0.62 15.51 6.92
N LEU A 4 -0.67 15.19 7.10
CA LEU A 4 -1.18 13.84 6.86
C LEU A 4 -0.87 13.46 5.40
N LYS A 5 0.22 12.74 5.17
CA LYS A 5 0.48 12.14 3.87
C LYS A 5 -0.61 11.09 3.65
N ASN A 6 -1.34 11.17 2.54
CA ASN A 6 -2.41 10.22 2.27
C ASN A 6 -1.79 8.85 1.98
N LEU A 7 -2.42 7.74 2.41
CA LEU A 7 -1.92 6.39 2.15
C LEU A 7 -1.67 6.14 0.65
N ILE A 8 -2.47 6.76 -0.22
CA ILE A 8 -2.32 6.65 -1.67
C ILE A 8 -1.00 7.27 -2.15
N GLU A 9 -0.64 8.46 -1.65
CA GLU A 9 0.63 9.11 -1.99
C GLU A 9 1.81 8.25 -1.52
N MET A 10 1.71 7.68 -0.32
CA MET A 10 2.74 6.81 0.24
C MET A 10 2.90 5.52 -0.60
N ILE A 11 1.80 4.91 -1.03
CA ILE A 11 1.83 3.75 -1.94
C ILE A 11 2.54 4.11 -3.25
N CYS A 12 2.23 5.26 -3.85
CA CYS A 12 2.86 5.69 -5.09
C CYS A 12 4.36 5.94 -4.90
N ASP A 13 4.74 6.69 -3.87
CA ASP A 13 6.14 7.04 -3.61
C ASP A 13 7.00 5.80 -3.32
N GLU A 14 6.54 4.92 -2.43
CA GLU A 14 7.28 3.71 -2.08
C GLU A 14 7.34 2.71 -3.23
N ALA A 15 6.29 2.63 -4.04
CA ALA A 15 6.32 1.79 -5.22
C ALA A 15 7.29 2.34 -6.28
N ILE A 16 7.38 3.65 -6.48
CA ILE A 16 8.35 4.24 -7.43
C ILE A 16 9.79 3.93 -6.98
N GLU A 17 10.06 3.95 -5.68
CA GLU A 17 11.38 3.59 -5.13
C GLU A 17 11.65 2.07 -5.14
N GLY A 18 10.60 1.23 -5.07
CA GLY A 18 10.67 -0.22 -4.90
C GLY A 18 10.32 -1.07 -6.12
N ASP A 19 10.62 -0.60 -7.34
CA ASP A 19 10.32 -1.29 -8.61
C ASP A 19 8.84 -1.65 -8.80
N GLY A 20 7.95 -0.79 -8.31
CA GLY A 20 6.50 -0.96 -8.37
C GLY A 20 5.93 -1.90 -7.30
N THR A 21 6.72 -2.27 -6.29
CA THR A 21 6.30 -3.24 -5.26
C THR A 21 6.59 -2.77 -3.84
N LEU A 22 5.72 -3.14 -2.90
CA LEU A 22 5.87 -2.82 -1.47
C LEU A 22 5.08 -3.80 -0.59
N PHE A 23 5.47 -3.97 0.67
CA PHE A 23 4.70 -4.82 1.59
C PHE A 23 3.56 -4.06 2.27
N GLN A 24 2.41 -4.73 2.40
CA GLN A 24 1.27 -4.19 3.15
C GLN A 24 1.60 -3.94 4.63
N SER A 25 2.49 -4.75 5.22
CA SER A 25 2.98 -4.52 6.59
C SER A 25 3.70 -3.17 6.70
N ASP A 26 4.56 -2.86 5.74
CA ASP A 26 5.33 -1.62 5.73
C ASP A 26 4.39 -0.42 5.57
N LEU A 27 3.33 -0.56 4.77
CA LEU A 27 2.27 0.44 4.69
C LEU A 27 1.57 0.70 6.03
N VAL A 28 1.31 -0.34 6.82
CA VAL A 28 0.71 -0.19 8.16
C VAL A 28 1.68 0.54 9.08
N ASP A 29 2.94 0.11 9.10
CA ASP A 29 3.96 0.63 10.01
C ASP A 29 4.33 2.09 9.69
N LYS A 30 4.48 2.43 8.41
CA LYS A 30 4.90 3.77 7.95
C LYS A 30 3.77 4.78 7.90
N SER A 31 2.54 4.36 7.60
CA SER A 31 1.41 5.31 7.48
C SER A 31 0.85 5.75 8.83
N GLY A 32 1.11 5.00 9.90
CA GLY A 32 0.47 5.21 11.20
C GLY A 32 -1.05 4.93 11.20
N PHE A 33 -1.59 4.36 10.11
CA PHE A 33 -2.97 3.89 10.05
C PHE A 33 -3.09 2.47 10.60
N ASP A 34 -4.23 2.17 11.20
CA ASP A 34 -4.52 0.80 11.60
C ASP A 34 -4.64 -0.13 10.37
N LYS A 35 -4.43 -1.43 10.63
CA LYS A 35 -4.49 -2.48 9.62
C LYS A 35 -5.82 -2.52 8.87
N VAL A 36 -6.94 -2.21 9.53
CA VAL A 36 -8.27 -2.25 8.91
C VAL A 36 -8.39 -1.14 7.86
N LYS A 37 -7.96 0.08 8.19
CA LYS A 37 -7.97 1.23 7.29
C LYS A 37 -7.07 1.00 6.07
N VAL A 38 -5.84 0.51 6.28
CA VAL A 38 -4.93 0.17 5.17
C VAL A 38 -5.56 -0.88 4.26
N THR A 39 -6.10 -1.95 4.84
CA THR A 39 -6.76 -3.02 4.08
C THR A 39 -7.92 -2.49 3.23
N ARG A 40 -8.81 -1.67 3.80
CA ARG A 40 -9.97 -1.12 3.08
C ARG A 40 -9.59 -0.19 1.93
N ILE A 41 -8.46 0.50 2.03
CA ILE A 41 -7.95 1.34 0.93
C ILE A 41 -7.37 0.47 -0.17
N LEU A 42 -6.56 -0.53 0.19
CA LEU A 42 -6.01 -1.49 -0.77
C LEU A 42 -7.13 -2.27 -1.50
N ASP A 43 -8.17 -2.71 -0.80
CA ASP A 43 -9.32 -3.38 -1.41
C ASP A 43 -10.00 -2.50 -2.48
N LYS A 44 -10.14 -1.19 -2.21
CA LYS A 44 -10.70 -0.23 -3.17
C LYS A 44 -9.80 -0.01 -4.38
N LEU A 45 -8.48 0.01 -4.20
CA LEU A 45 -7.53 0.19 -5.30
C LEU A 45 -7.44 -1.07 -6.16
N GLU A 46 -7.44 -2.25 -5.53
CA GLU A 46 -7.44 -3.55 -6.19
C GLU A 46 -8.73 -3.75 -6.98
N GLY A 47 -9.89 -3.42 -6.40
CA GLY A 47 -11.18 -3.47 -7.09
C GLY A 47 -11.30 -2.50 -8.27
N LYS A 48 -10.45 -1.47 -8.34
CA LYS A 48 -10.35 -0.55 -9.48
C LYS A 48 -9.24 -0.93 -10.49
N GLY A 49 -8.47 -1.99 -10.20
CA GLY A 49 -7.39 -2.47 -11.06
C GLY A 49 -6.09 -1.68 -10.96
N PHE A 50 -5.95 -0.75 -10.00
CA PHE A 50 -4.71 0.02 -9.83
C PHE A 50 -3.58 -0.77 -9.17
N ILE A 51 -3.92 -1.80 -8.41
CA ILE A 51 -2.94 -2.65 -7.72
C ILE A 51 -3.36 -4.12 -7.81
N GLU A 52 -2.40 -5.00 -7.55
CA GLU A 52 -2.61 -6.42 -7.26
C GLU A 52 -1.92 -6.77 -5.94
N ARG A 53 -2.55 -7.59 -5.11
CA ARG A 53 -1.89 -8.16 -3.92
C ARG A 53 -1.53 -9.63 -4.14
N LYS A 54 -0.27 -9.98 -3.85
CA LYS A 54 0.20 -11.37 -3.81
C LYS A 54 0.65 -11.76 -2.41
N ARG A 55 0.27 -12.95 -1.97
CA ARG A 55 0.69 -13.48 -0.68
C ARG A 55 2.19 -13.78 -0.69
N ARG A 56 2.94 -13.23 0.28
CA ARG A 56 4.39 -13.50 0.48
C ARG A 56 4.70 -13.66 1.98
N GLY A 57 5.03 -14.89 2.40
CA GLY A 57 5.42 -15.18 3.78
C GLY A 57 4.28 -14.95 4.77
N MET A 58 4.35 -13.90 5.59
CA MET A 58 3.29 -13.47 6.54
C MET A 58 2.57 -12.18 6.13
N SER A 59 2.98 -11.55 5.03
CA SER A 59 2.39 -10.30 4.50
C SER A 59 1.87 -10.48 3.07
N ASN A 60 1.24 -9.44 2.54
CA ASN A 60 0.95 -9.33 1.12
C ASN A 60 1.94 -8.33 0.51
N VAL A 61 2.53 -8.68 -0.63
CA VAL A 61 3.17 -7.69 -1.49
C VAL A 61 2.06 -7.02 -2.30
N VAL A 62 2.06 -5.70 -2.29
CA VAL A 62 1.25 -4.83 -3.13
C VAL A 62 2.08 -4.51 -4.37
N ILE A 63 1.50 -4.67 -5.55
CA ILE A 63 2.13 -4.44 -6.85
C ILE A 63 1.31 -3.39 -7.57
N LEU A 64 1.92 -2.29 -7.99
CA LEU A 64 1.23 -1.30 -8.83
C LEU A 64 0.98 -1.87 -10.23
N LYS A 65 -0.20 -1.58 -10.77
CA LYS A 65 -0.56 -1.83 -12.17
C LYS A 65 -0.46 -0.52 -12.94
N GLY A 66 0.30 -0.55 -14.04
CA GLY A 66 0.36 0.52 -15.03
C GLY A 66 -0.73 0.37 -16.09
#